data_AF-R1BRY8-F1
#
_entry.id   AF-R1BRY8-F1
#
_cell.length_a   1.000
_cell.length_b   1.000
_cell.length_c   1.000
_cell.angle_alpha   90.00
_cell.angle_beta   90.00
_cell.angle_gamma   90.00
#
_symmetry.space_group_name_H-M   'P 1'
#
loop_
_entity.id
_entity.type
_entity.pdbx_description
1 polymer ?
#
loop_
_entity_poly.entity_id
_entity_poly.type
_entity_poly.pdbx_seq_one_letter_code
_entity_poly.pdbx_strand_id
1 'polypeptide(L)'
;MSITKAPPGFREVILIESGVGTDQHGQDLTKACVRACKDAISFNSVPSLERLVPGGAGNALLRLQLAVPFDSSADGLPTPPAIDMAEVQACFAYGKLLPVEILQGGARFESMCSVPSLGDSAEDSSWVYAIACVTVGY
;
A
#
# COMPACT_ATOMS: atom_id res chain seq x y z
N MET A 1 -4.13 17.65 11.15
CA MET A 1 -4.20 16.65 10.06
C MET A 1 -4.08 17.42 8.76
N SER A 2 -2.88 17.46 8.16
CA SER A 2 -2.66 18.27 6.96
C SER A 2 -3.23 17.50 5.77
N ILE A 3 -4.24 18.07 5.11
CA ILE A 3 -4.71 17.61 3.81
C ILE A 3 -3.53 17.83 2.87
N THR A 4 -2.83 16.76 2.52
CA THR A 4 -1.67 16.78 1.64
C THR A 4 -2.06 17.42 0.32
N LYS A 5 -1.45 18.57 0.03
CA LYS A 5 -1.50 19.23 -1.27
C LYS A 5 -1.13 18.21 -2.35
N ALA A 6 -1.76 18.27 -3.53
CA ALA A 6 -1.42 17.39 -4.65
C ALA A 6 0.11 17.39 -4.88
N PRO A 7 0.74 16.21 -4.99
CA PRO A 7 2.19 16.16 -5.16
C PRO A 7 2.62 16.90 -6.43
N PRO A 8 3.83 17.47 -6.46
CA PRO A 8 4.34 18.15 -7.64
C PRO A 8 4.22 17.26 -8.88
N GLY A 9 3.60 17.80 -9.93
CA GLY A 9 3.36 17.07 -11.17
C GLY A 9 1.92 16.62 -11.36
N PHE A 10 1.09 16.49 -10.33
CA PHE A 10 -0.34 16.23 -10.50
C PHE A 10 -1.10 17.49 -10.92
N ARG A 11 -1.39 17.60 -12.22
CA ARG A 11 -2.28 18.60 -12.83
C ARG A 11 -3.72 18.12 -12.88
N GLU A 12 -3.92 16.83 -13.17
CA GLU A 12 -5.25 16.22 -13.28
C GLU A 12 -5.29 14.85 -12.59
N VAL A 13 -6.40 14.56 -11.90
CA VAL A 13 -6.66 13.23 -11.32
C VAL A 13 -7.58 12.47 -12.26
N ILE A 14 -7.17 11.28 -12.67
CA ILE A 14 -7.97 10.45 -13.58
C ILE A 14 -8.85 9.50 -12.78
N LEU A 15 -8.28 8.83 -11.77
CA LEU A 15 -9.01 7.86 -10.94
C LEU A 15 -8.30 7.67 -9.60
N ILE A 16 -9.08 7.21 -8.61
CA ILE A 16 -8.62 6.86 -7.27
C ILE A 16 -9.14 5.46 -6.98
N GLU A 17 -8.23 4.58 -6.60
CA GLU A 17 -8.48 3.18 -6.29
C GLU A 17 -8.04 2.89 -4.86
N SER A 18 -8.77 2.02 -4.18
CA SER A 18 -8.36 1.56 -2.86
C SER A 18 -8.49 0.06 -2.75
N GLY A 19 -7.64 -0.52 -1.90
CA GLY A 19 -7.60 -1.95 -1.66
C GLY A 19 -7.12 -2.28 -0.26
N VAL A 20 -7.43 -3.48 0.17
CA VAL A 20 -7.04 -4.03 1.47
C VAL A 20 -6.21 -5.29 1.26
N GLY A 21 -5.18 -5.44 2.07
CA GLY A 21 -4.33 -6.62 2.06
C GLY A 21 -4.01 -7.07 3.47
N THR A 22 -3.79 -8.37 3.62
CA THR A 22 -3.49 -8.96 4.93
C THR A 22 -2.26 -9.84 4.86
N ASP A 23 -1.55 -9.96 5.97
CA ASP A 23 -0.75 -11.13 6.28
C ASP A 23 -1.33 -11.82 7.50
N GLN A 24 -1.71 -13.09 7.33
CA GLN A 24 -2.42 -13.87 8.34
C GLN A 24 -1.47 -14.57 9.31
N HIS A 25 -0.17 -14.47 9.07
CA HIS A 25 0.87 -15.03 9.93
C HIS A 25 1.46 -13.97 10.87
N GLY A 26 1.10 -12.68 10.71
CA GLY A 26 1.56 -11.59 11.57
C GLY A 26 2.94 -11.03 11.23
N GLN A 27 3.67 -11.73 10.37
CA GLN A 27 5.12 -11.66 10.27
C GLN A 27 5.61 -10.87 9.06
N ASP A 28 4.76 -10.63 8.07
CA ASP A 28 5.16 -9.99 6.81
C ASP A 28 4.21 -8.86 6.42
N LEU A 29 4.53 -7.66 6.91
CA LEU A 29 3.77 -6.46 6.54
C LEU A 29 3.97 -6.07 5.06
N THR A 30 5.14 -6.35 4.48
CA THR A 30 5.39 -6.12 3.04
C THR A 30 4.37 -6.87 2.20
N LYS A 31 4.13 -8.15 2.50
CA LYS A 31 3.12 -8.97 1.84
C LYS A 31 1.71 -8.44 2.01
N ALA A 32 1.35 -7.91 3.17
CA ALA A 32 0.07 -7.24 3.37
C ALA A 32 -0.05 -5.99 2.47
N CYS A 33 0.99 -5.16 2.38
CA CYS A 33 1.05 -3.98 1.50
C CYS A 33 0.94 -4.35 0.02
N VAL A 34 1.68 -5.37 -0.43
CA VAL A 34 1.63 -5.90 -1.81
C VAL A 34 0.22 -6.39 -2.14
N ARG A 35 -0.43 -7.12 -1.21
CA ARG A 35 -1.81 -7.57 -1.37
C ARG A 35 -2.78 -6.38 -1.47
N ALA A 36 -2.62 -5.35 -0.65
CA ALA A 36 -3.46 -4.16 -0.69
C ALA A 36 -3.32 -3.41 -2.03
N CYS A 37 -2.08 -3.27 -2.53
CA CYS A 37 -1.82 -2.64 -3.83
C CYS A 37 -2.44 -3.45 -4.98
N LYS A 38 -2.27 -4.78 -4.97
CA LYS A 38 -2.88 -5.67 -5.96
C LYS A 38 -4.40 -5.60 -5.91
N ASP A 39 -4.98 -5.65 -4.72
CA ASP A 39 -6.43 -5.54 -4.53
C ASP A 39 -6.97 -4.23 -5.11
N ALA A 40 -6.29 -3.11 -4.88
CA ALA A 40 -6.69 -1.80 -5.39
C ALA A 40 -6.79 -1.76 -6.93
N ILE A 41 -5.87 -2.41 -7.64
CA ILE A 41 -5.75 -2.28 -9.11
C ILE A 41 -6.32 -3.48 -9.89
N SER A 42 -6.64 -4.60 -9.25
CA SER A 42 -6.94 -5.86 -9.96
C SER A 42 -8.30 -5.90 -10.68
N PHE A 43 -9.25 -5.07 -10.26
CA PHE A 43 -10.64 -5.12 -10.76
C PHE A 43 -11.02 -3.91 -11.62
N ASN A 44 -10.04 -3.11 -12.02
CA ASN A 44 -10.23 -1.94 -12.87
C ASN A 44 -9.52 -2.12 -14.22
N SER A 45 -10.03 -1.45 -15.25
CA SER A 45 -9.40 -1.42 -16.56
C SER A 45 -9.55 -0.03 -17.16
N VAL A 46 -8.43 0.58 -17.53
CA VAL A 46 -8.37 1.98 -17.98
C VAL A 46 -7.71 2.05 -19.37
N PRO A 47 -8.30 1.42 -20.40
CA PRO A 47 -7.70 1.37 -21.74
C PRO A 47 -7.57 2.76 -22.39
N SER A 48 -8.32 3.75 -21.89
CA SER A 48 -8.25 5.14 -22.32
C SER A 48 -7.03 5.89 -21.78
N LEU A 49 -6.27 5.33 -20.83
CA LEU A 49 -5.16 6.03 -20.16
C LEU A 49 -4.12 6.53 -21.16
N GLU A 50 -3.82 5.74 -22.21
CA GLU A 50 -2.91 6.10 -23.29
C GLU A 50 -3.30 7.41 -24.02
N ARG A 51 -4.60 7.73 -24.07
CA ARG A 51 -5.13 8.94 -24.71
C ARG A 51 -5.39 10.06 -23.72
N LEU A 52 -5.67 9.74 -22.45
CA LEU A 52 -5.98 10.71 -21.41
C LEU A 52 -4.72 11.42 -20.89
N VAL A 53 -3.58 10.72 -20.89
CA VAL A 53 -2.31 11.25 -20.39
C VAL A 53 -1.49 11.86 -21.54
N PRO A 54 -1.05 13.13 -21.44
CA PRO A 54 -0.14 13.72 -22.40
C PRO A 54 1.16 12.91 -22.54
N GLY A 55 1.40 12.38 -23.73
CA GLY A 55 2.57 11.54 -24.03
C GLY A 55 2.42 10.07 -23.64
N GLY A 56 1.20 9.60 -23.37
CA GLY A 56 0.88 8.18 -23.21
C GLY A 56 0.86 7.70 -21.77
N ALA A 57 0.40 6.46 -21.55
CA ALA A 57 0.19 5.88 -20.23
C ALA A 57 1.49 5.75 -19.41
N GLY A 58 2.65 5.68 -20.08
CA GLY A 58 3.96 5.70 -19.43
C GLY A 58 4.28 7.00 -18.67
N ASN A 59 3.64 8.11 -19.03
CA ASN A 59 3.79 9.40 -18.36
C ASN A 59 2.84 9.59 -17.16
N ALA A 60 1.95 8.62 -16.90
CA ALA A 60 1.06 8.68 -15.75
C ALA A 60 1.88 8.71 -14.46
N LEU A 61 1.45 9.50 -13.49
CA LEU A 61 1.98 9.53 -12.13
C LEU A 61 1.08 8.69 -11.23
N LEU A 62 1.70 7.87 -10.40
CA LEU A 62 1.02 7.08 -9.38
C LEU A 62 1.39 7.63 -8.01
N ARG A 63 0.41 8.13 -7.28
CA ARG A 63 0.56 8.48 -5.86
C ARG A 63 0.00 7.34 -5.03
N LEU A 64 0.84 6.74 -4.20
CA LEU A 64 0.46 5.67 -3.30
C LEU A 64 0.53 6.14 -1.85
N GLN A 65 -0.61 6.05 -1.17
CA GLN A 65 -0.68 6.13 0.29
C GLN A 65 -0.92 4.73 0.85
N LEU A 66 -0.03 4.27 1.72
CA LEU A 66 -0.17 3.00 2.44
C LEU A 66 -0.43 3.27 3.91
N ALA A 67 -1.60 2.88 4.38
CA ALA A 67 -1.95 2.92 5.80
C ALA A 67 -1.70 1.55 6.43
N VAL A 68 -0.81 1.51 7.43
CA VAL A 68 -0.36 0.29 8.10
C VAL A 68 -0.28 0.50 9.61
N PRO A 69 -0.39 -0.56 10.43
CA PRO A 69 -0.17 -0.44 11.86
C PRO A 69 1.30 -0.07 12.11
N PHE A 70 1.52 0.91 12.98
CA PHE A 70 2.85 1.27 13.45
C PHE A 70 3.10 0.55 14.76
N ASP A 71 4.33 0.09 14.94
CA ASP A 71 4.76 -0.44 16.22
C ASP A 71 5.08 0.70 17.18
N SER A 72 4.96 0.44 18.48
CA SER A 72 5.39 1.39 19.51
C SER A 72 6.89 1.18 19.77
N SER A 73 7.69 2.24 19.66
CA SER A 73 9.10 2.19 20.07
C SER A 73 9.22 2.23 21.60
N ALA A 74 10.43 2.00 22.12
CA ALA A 74 10.72 1.97 23.56
C ALA A 74 10.38 3.28 24.30
N ASP A 75 10.28 4.40 23.57
CA ASP A 75 9.87 5.72 24.07
C ASP A 75 8.36 5.99 23.93
N GLY A 76 7.57 4.99 23.49
CA GLY A 76 6.13 5.08 23.33
C GLY A 76 5.66 5.88 22.10
N LEU A 77 6.59 6.28 21.22
CA LEU A 77 6.24 6.96 19.98
C LEU A 77 5.90 5.95 18.87
N PRO A 78 4.95 6.29 17.98
CA PRO A 78 4.63 5.43 16.85
C PRO A 78 5.77 5.46 15.83
N THR A 79 6.34 4.30 15.54
CA THR A 79 7.43 4.14 14.57
C THR A 79 6.90 3.49 13.29
N PRO A 80 7.12 4.10 12.10
CA PRO A 80 6.76 3.47 10.83
C PRO A 80 7.49 2.13 10.67
N PRO A 81 6.77 1.06 10.27
CA PRO A 81 7.38 -0.25 10.10
C PRO A 81 8.29 -0.28 8.88
N ALA A 82 9.23 -1.23 8.86
CA ALA A 82 10.02 -1.52 7.67
C ALA A 82 9.13 -2.24 6.63
N ILE A 83 9.15 -1.74 5.38
CA ILE A 83 8.41 -2.29 4.25
C ILE A 83 9.37 -2.35 3.06
N ASP A 84 9.40 -3.47 2.34
CA ASP A 84 10.17 -3.57 1.10
C ASP A 84 9.45 -2.79 -0.01
N MET A 85 9.96 -1.59 -0.29
CA MET A 85 9.38 -0.71 -1.30
C MET A 85 9.60 -1.22 -2.73
N ALA A 86 10.61 -2.07 -2.98
CA ALA A 86 10.82 -2.64 -4.30
C ALA A 86 9.71 -3.65 -4.64
N GLU A 87 9.30 -4.47 -3.66
CA GLU A 87 8.16 -5.38 -3.83
C GLU A 87 6.83 -4.64 -4.03
N VAL A 88 6.60 -3.57 -3.25
CA VAL A 88 5.42 -2.71 -3.42
C VAL A 88 5.42 -2.08 -4.81
N GLN A 89 6.55 -1.53 -5.26
CA GLN A 89 6.68 -0.90 -6.57
C GLN A 89 6.45 -1.89 -7.72
N ALA A 90 6.86 -3.15 -7.56
CA ALA A 90 6.66 -4.19 -8.57
C ALA A 90 5.17 -4.52 -8.84
N CYS A 91 4.23 -4.04 -8.02
CA CYS A 91 2.80 -4.21 -8.26
C CYS A 91 2.28 -3.37 -9.45
N PHE A 92 2.97 -2.30 -9.83
CA PHE A 92 2.49 -1.34 -10.82
C PHE A 92 3.19 -1.54 -12.17
N ALA A 93 2.43 -1.92 -13.21
CA ALA A 93 2.95 -2.26 -14.52
C ALA A 93 3.19 -1.05 -15.46
N TYR A 94 2.75 0.14 -15.06
CA TYR A 94 2.83 1.35 -15.88
C TYR A 94 2.98 2.59 -15.00
N GLY A 95 3.26 3.73 -15.64
CA GLY A 95 3.41 5.02 -14.98
C GLY A 95 4.65 5.08 -14.09
N LYS A 96 4.78 6.22 -13.39
CA LYS A 96 5.86 6.50 -12.45
C LYS A 96 5.28 6.56 -11.05
N LEU A 97 5.66 5.60 -10.21
CA LEU A 97 5.39 5.65 -8.78
C LEU A 97 6.17 6.79 -8.14
N LEU A 98 5.44 7.71 -7.51
CA LEU A 98 6.01 8.76 -6.68
C LEU A 98 6.47 8.18 -5.32
N PRO A 99 7.27 8.91 -4.52
CA PRO A 99 7.63 8.45 -3.19
C PRO A 99 6.39 8.02 -2.39
N VAL A 100 6.42 6.79 -1.89
CA VAL A 100 5.29 6.19 -1.19
C VAL A 100 5.08 6.88 0.15
N GLU A 101 3.84 7.26 0.43
CA GLU A 101 3.45 7.88 1.70
C GLU A 101 3.00 6.81 2.68
N ILE A 102 3.79 6.58 3.73
CA ILE A 102 3.45 5.65 4.81
C ILE A 102 2.69 6.40 5.91
N LEU A 103 1.47 5.93 6.19
CA LEU A 103 0.57 6.49 7.17
C LEU A 103 0.31 5.48 8.28
N GLN A 104 0.20 5.97 9.51
CA GLN A 104 -0.31 5.14 10.60
C GLN A 104 -1.80 4.88 10.36
N GLY A 105 -2.19 3.63 10.34
CA GLY A 105 -3.56 3.17 10.11
C GLY A 105 -3.62 1.65 10.07
N GLY A 106 -4.37 1.08 9.13
CA GLY A 106 -4.51 -0.38 9.02
C GLY A 106 -5.02 -1.00 10.32
N ALA A 107 -4.64 -2.23 10.59
CA ALA A 107 -4.92 -2.88 11.87
C ALA A 107 -4.00 -4.08 12.14
N ARG A 108 -3.84 -4.41 13.42
CA ARG A 108 -3.32 -5.69 13.89
C ARG A 108 -4.39 -6.36 14.75
N PHE A 109 -4.73 -7.61 14.46
CA PHE A 109 -5.74 -8.38 15.20
C PHE A 109 -5.12 -9.67 15.72
N GLU A 110 -5.33 -9.98 17.00
CA GLU A 110 -4.95 -11.29 17.54
C GLU A 110 -5.84 -12.37 16.93
N SER A 111 -5.22 -13.39 16.31
CA SER A 111 -5.94 -14.56 15.83
C SER A 111 -6.11 -15.63 16.93
N MET A 112 -5.34 -15.51 18.03
CA MET A 112 -5.29 -16.47 19.14
C MET A 112 -4.93 -17.90 18.73
N CYS A 113 -4.43 -18.08 17.50
CA CYS A 113 -4.12 -19.37 16.91
C CYS A 113 -2.79 -19.24 16.15
N SER A 114 -1.85 -20.13 16.46
CA SER A 114 -0.63 -20.31 15.68
C SER A 114 -0.63 -21.74 15.15
N VAL A 115 -0.39 -21.89 13.85
CA VAL A 115 -0.32 -23.16 13.15
C VAL A 115 1.10 -23.35 12.61
N PRO A 116 2.03 -23.92 13.41
CA PRO A 116 3.45 -24.05 13.02
C PRO A 116 3.66 -24.82 11.71
N SER A 117 2.77 -25.76 11.37
CA SER A 117 2.83 -26.50 10.10
C SER A 117 2.57 -25.63 8.87
N LEU A 118 2.00 -24.43 9.04
CA LEU A 118 1.82 -23.42 7.99
C LEU A 118 2.87 -22.31 8.05
N GLY A 119 3.87 -22.43 8.93
CA GLY A 119 4.95 -21.45 9.07
C GLY A 119 4.67 -20.34 10.09
N ASP A 120 3.66 -20.48 10.95
CA ASP A 120 3.41 -19.50 12.01
C ASP A 120 4.50 -19.50 13.07
N SER A 121 4.87 -18.29 13.51
CA SER A 121 5.69 -18.08 14.69
C SER A 121 4.92 -18.46 15.95
N ALA A 122 5.62 -18.96 16.96
CA ALA A 122 5.06 -19.15 18.30
C ALA A 122 4.89 -17.83 19.06
N GLU A 123 5.57 -16.76 18.62
CA GLU A 123 5.64 -15.48 19.31
C GLU A 123 4.68 -14.44 18.74
N ASP A 124 4.16 -14.65 17.52
CA ASP A 124 3.21 -13.74 16.86
C ASP A 124 2.03 -14.54 16.29
N SER A 125 0.87 -14.40 16.92
CA SER A 125 -0.40 -14.95 16.45
C SER A 125 -1.31 -13.89 15.84
N SER A 126 -0.75 -12.77 15.39
CA SER A 126 -1.54 -11.66 14.87
C SER A 126 -1.80 -11.77 13.36
N TRP A 127 -2.84 -11.09 12.90
CA TRP A 127 -3.06 -10.76 11.51
C TRP A 127 -2.77 -9.29 11.32
N VAL A 128 -2.03 -8.94 10.27
CA VAL A 128 -1.70 -7.56 9.94
C VAL A 128 -2.45 -7.13 8.69
N TYR A 129 -3.10 -5.97 8.75
CA TYR A 129 -3.89 -5.40 7.67
C TYR A 129 -3.26 -4.10 7.17
N ALA A 130 -3.12 -3.99 5.86
CA ALA A 130 -2.70 -2.79 5.16
C ALA A 130 -3.83 -2.28 4.28
N ILE A 131 -3.92 -0.95 4.11
CA ILE A 131 -4.84 -0.29 3.18
C ILE A 131 -4.00 0.50 2.18
N ALA A 132 -4.25 0.30 0.89
CA ALA A 132 -3.65 1.09 -0.17
C ALA A 132 -4.68 2.06 -0.76
N CYS A 133 -4.25 3.28 -1.01
CA CYS A 133 -4.97 4.25 -1.84
C CYS A 133 -4.04 4.68 -2.98
N VAL A 134 -4.40 4.32 -4.20
CA VAL A 134 -3.66 4.59 -5.43
C VAL A 134 -4.40 5.69 -6.18
N THR A 135 -3.75 6.84 -6.39
CA THR A 135 -4.27 7.91 -7.23
C THR A 135 -3.47 7.94 -8.52
N VAL A 136 -4.15 7.86 -9.67
CA VAL A 136 -3.55 7.96 -11.00
C VAL A 136 -3.84 9.34 -11.59
N GLY A 137 -2.82 10.00 -12.11
CA GLY A 137 -2.94 11.31 -12.75
C GLY A 137 -1.72 11.64 -13.60
N TYR A 138 -1.54 12.91 -13.95
CA TYR A 138 -0.40 13.43 -14.72
C TYR A 138 -0.24 14.94 -14.56
#